data_AF-A0A947CFN9-F1
#
_entry.id   AF-A0A947CFN9-F1
#
_cell.length_a   1.000
_cell.length_b   1.000
_cell.length_c   1.000
_cell.angle_alpha   90.00
_cell.angle_beta   90.00
_cell.angle_gamma   90.00
#
_symmetry.space_group_name_H-M   'P 1'
#
loop_
_entity.id
_entity.type
_entity.pdbx_description
1 polymer ?
#
loop_
_entity_poly.entity_id
_entity_poly.type
_entity_poly.pdbx_seq_one_letter_code
_entity_poly.pdbx_strand_id
1 'polypeptide(L)'
;PDQFDLDSIQLLWMLRRLRDAGRCLDGREVRDPPRLFLGAAASPFGAIPAYEAIRAEKKVNAGAQFIQTQPVFDHERFLEWLEALDKRNVLDKVHVLAGLVPLKSAKAAVFMSRDVPGVVIPEDILKRMTEAGDREAQQEEGVRIALEVLEKLRDTPGIQGVHIMAIHWESIVPRLVEEAGIAKPVLSAAAPD
;
A
#
# COMPACT_ATOMS: atom_id res chain seq x y z
N PRO A 1 -13.46 -21.27 8.31
CA PRO A 1 -13.61 -19.90 7.75
C PRO A 1 -13.71 -18.91 8.91
N ASP A 2 -12.72 -18.02 9.01
CA ASP A 2 -12.55 -17.12 10.14
C ASP A 2 -13.81 -16.27 10.35
N GLN A 3 -14.54 -16.57 11.42
CA GLN A 3 -15.79 -15.91 11.77
C GLN A 3 -15.42 -14.69 12.62
N PHE A 4 -15.41 -13.52 12.00
CA PHE A 4 -15.18 -12.26 12.69
C PHE A 4 -16.51 -11.56 12.94
N ASP A 5 -16.68 -11.01 14.14
CA ASP A 5 -17.87 -10.22 14.48
C ASP A 5 -17.96 -8.92 13.69
N LEU A 6 -16.82 -8.41 13.20
CA LEU A 6 -16.69 -7.15 12.47
C LEU A 6 -15.70 -7.29 11.30
N ASP A 7 -16.05 -6.71 10.17
CA ASP A 7 -15.14 -6.54 9.04
C ASP A 7 -14.39 -5.19 9.09
N SER A 8 -13.38 -5.05 8.24
CA SER A 8 -12.54 -3.84 8.17
C SER A 8 -13.30 -2.56 7.81
N ILE A 9 -14.40 -2.65 7.05
CA ILE A 9 -15.21 -1.50 6.64
C ILE A 9 -16.07 -1.05 7.83
N GLN A 10 -16.64 -2.00 8.57
CA GLN A 10 -17.40 -1.74 9.79
C GLN A 10 -16.51 -1.10 10.86
N LEU A 11 -15.30 -1.64 11.09
CA LEU A 11 -14.34 -1.07 12.04
C LEU A 11 -13.95 0.37 11.66
N LEU A 12 -13.70 0.61 10.38
CA LEU A 12 -13.37 1.95 9.87
C LEU A 12 -14.51 2.95 10.08
N TRP A 13 -15.75 2.53 9.82
CA TRP A 13 -16.93 3.34 10.07
C TRP A 13 -17.13 3.64 11.55
N MET A 14 -16.89 2.67 12.43
CA MET A 14 -16.94 2.84 13.88
C MET A 14 -15.90 3.87 14.35
N LEU A 15 -14.65 3.74 13.89
CA LEU A 15 -13.58 4.66 14.25
C LEU A 15 -13.86 6.07 13.75
N ARG A 16 -14.40 6.21 12.53
CA ARG A 16 -14.86 7.50 12.01
C ARG A 16 -15.93 8.11 12.90
N ARG A 17 -16.96 7.33 13.29
CA ARG A 17 -18.02 7.82 14.18
C ARG A 17 -17.49 8.23 15.55
N LEU A 18 -16.58 7.44 16.11
CA LEU A 18 -15.93 7.73 17.38
C LEU A 18 -15.17 9.05 17.33
N ARG A 19 -14.37 9.29 16.28
CA ARG A 19 -13.63 10.52 16.05
C ARG A 19 -14.53 11.72 15.76
N ASP A 20 -15.45 11.59 14.80
CA ASP A 20 -16.19 12.74 14.24
C ASP A 20 -17.40 13.12 15.09
N ALA A 21 -18.10 12.14 15.67
CA ALA A 21 -19.31 12.36 16.45
C ALA A 21 -19.10 12.24 17.96
N GLY A 22 -17.90 11.84 18.42
CA GLY A 22 -17.62 11.64 19.84
C GLY A 22 -18.52 10.61 20.49
N ARG A 23 -18.95 9.57 19.75
CA ARG A 23 -19.92 8.58 20.23
C ARG A 23 -19.50 7.15 19.95
N CYS A 24 -19.60 6.33 20.99
CA CYS A 24 -19.51 4.88 20.88
C CYS A 24 -20.71 4.31 20.10
N LEU A 25 -20.60 3.04 19.71
CA LEU A 25 -21.69 2.32 19.03
C LEU A 25 -22.97 2.23 19.87
N ASP A 26 -22.82 2.09 21.18
CA ASP A 26 -23.92 2.02 22.14
C ASP A 26 -24.51 3.40 22.49
N GLY A 27 -24.04 4.47 21.84
CA GLY A 27 -24.53 5.83 22.02
C GLY A 27 -23.90 6.60 23.16
N ARG A 28 -23.02 5.98 23.96
CA ARG A 28 -22.26 6.71 25.00
C ARG A 28 -21.37 7.77 24.37
N GLU A 29 -21.37 8.95 24.97
CA GLU A 29 -20.52 10.06 24.56
C GLU A 29 -19.09 9.86 25.08
N VAL A 30 -18.14 10.32 24.28
CA VAL A 30 -16.71 10.25 24.56
C VAL A 30 -16.23 11.67 24.82
N ARG A 31 -15.73 11.89 26.04
CA ARG A 31 -15.31 13.22 26.51
C ARG A 31 -14.20 13.83 25.66
N ASP A 32 -13.28 13.00 25.17
CA ASP A 32 -12.15 13.42 24.34
C ASP A 32 -11.99 12.44 23.16
N PRO A 33 -12.66 12.69 22.02
CA PRO A 33 -12.60 11.80 20.87
C PRO A 33 -11.21 11.83 20.21
N PRO A 34 -10.73 10.68 19.71
CA PRO A 34 -9.36 10.57 19.21
C PRO A 34 -9.22 11.27 17.85
N ARG A 35 -8.15 12.03 17.64
CA ARG A 35 -7.85 12.70 16.35
C ARG A 35 -7.10 11.77 15.39
N LEU A 36 -7.81 10.77 14.86
CA LEU A 36 -7.22 9.75 13.98
C LEU A 36 -7.24 10.17 12.51
N PHE A 37 -6.13 9.93 11.80
CA PHE A 37 -6.09 9.91 10.34
C PHE A 37 -6.31 8.47 9.86
N LEU A 38 -7.51 8.17 9.36
CA LEU A 38 -7.94 6.80 9.16
C LEU A 38 -7.41 6.23 7.84
N GLY A 39 -6.79 5.06 7.89
CA GLY A 39 -6.24 4.37 6.72
C GLY A 39 -6.91 3.03 6.47
N ALA A 40 -6.78 2.50 5.25
CA ALA A 40 -7.17 1.14 4.95
C ALA A 40 -6.21 0.44 3.98
N ALA A 41 -6.09 -0.88 4.09
CA ALA A 41 -5.36 -1.67 3.12
C ALA A 41 -6.19 -1.93 1.84
N ALA A 42 -5.55 -2.00 0.67
CA ALA A 42 -6.16 -2.47 -0.57
C ALA A 42 -5.26 -3.48 -1.28
N SER A 43 -5.85 -4.40 -2.04
CA SER A 43 -5.11 -5.40 -2.82
C SER A 43 -5.48 -5.26 -4.29
N PRO A 44 -4.83 -4.37 -5.06
CA PRO A 44 -5.18 -4.11 -6.47
C PRO A 44 -5.26 -5.38 -7.32
N PHE A 45 -4.49 -6.41 -6.98
CA PHE A 45 -4.39 -7.67 -7.72
C PHE A 45 -5.21 -8.82 -7.12
N GLY A 46 -5.97 -8.59 -6.05
CA GLY A 46 -6.72 -9.63 -5.33
C GLY A 46 -7.89 -10.21 -6.12
N ALA A 47 -8.46 -9.44 -7.05
CA ALA A 47 -9.49 -9.87 -7.98
C ALA A 47 -9.37 -9.06 -9.29
N ILE A 48 -10.43 -9.01 -10.09
CA ILE A 48 -10.49 -8.09 -11.23
C ILE A 48 -10.52 -6.63 -10.71
N PRO A 49 -9.87 -5.68 -11.40
CA PRO A 49 -9.72 -4.29 -10.93
C PRO A 49 -11.03 -3.63 -10.50
N ALA A 50 -12.11 -3.84 -11.26
CA ALA A 50 -13.44 -3.28 -10.97
C ALA A 50 -13.99 -3.70 -9.59
N TYR A 51 -13.74 -4.95 -9.16
CA TYR A 51 -14.22 -5.44 -7.87
C TYR A 51 -13.38 -4.92 -6.71
N GLU A 52 -12.08 -4.82 -6.89
CA GLU A 52 -11.20 -4.22 -5.87
C GLU A 52 -11.44 -2.70 -5.75
N ALA A 53 -11.80 -2.02 -6.83
CA ALA A 53 -12.23 -0.62 -6.78
C ALA A 53 -13.54 -0.43 -5.97
N ILE A 54 -14.52 -1.34 -6.10
CA ILE A 54 -15.74 -1.31 -5.25
C ILE A 54 -15.37 -1.49 -3.77
N ARG A 55 -14.44 -2.40 -3.45
CA ARG A 55 -14.00 -2.63 -2.07
C ARG A 55 -13.29 -1.41 -1.50
N ALA A 56 -12.41 -0.78 -2.26
CA ALA A 56 -11.73 0.45 -1.89
C ALA A 56 -12.73 1.60 -1.69
N GLU A 57 -13.69 1.79 -2.59
CA GLU A 57 -14.74 2.80 -2.46
C GLU A 57 -15.54 2.62 -1.15
N LYS A 58 -15.93 1.38 -0.82
CA LYS A 58 -16.64 1.10 0.45
C LYS A 58 -15.80 1.54 1.67
N LYS A 59 -14.49 1.34 1.64
CA LYS A 59 -13.57 1.79 2.70
C LYS A 59 -13.48 3.31 2.75
N VAL A 60 -13.35 3.98 1.60
CA VAL A 60 -13.36 5.45 1.54
C VAL A 60 -14.66 6.03 2.09
N ASN A 61 -15.81 5.50 1.67
CA ASN A 61 -17.12 5.92 2.18
C ASN A 61 -17.31 5.66 3.68
N ALA A 62 -16.64 4.63 4.23
CA ALA A 62 -16.63 4.34 5.66
C ALA A 62 -15.70 5.27 6.46
N GLY A 63 -14.76 5.96 5.80
CA GLY A 63 -13.92 6.99 6.44
C GLY A 63 -12.43 6.91 6.17
N ALA A 64 -11.97 6.02 5.28
CA ALA A 64 -10.55 5.99 4.92
C ALA A 64 -10.15 7.29 4.22
N GLN A 65 -9.11 7.92 4.75
CA GLN A 65 -8.46 9.12 4.21
C GLN A 65 -7.18 8.78 3.46
N PHE A 66 -6.60 7.60 3.71
CA PHE A 66 -5.55 7.04 2.88
C PHE A 66 -5.72 5.55 2.67
N ILE A 67 -5.14 5.05 1.58
CA ILE A 67 -5.05 3.64 1.23
C ILE A 67 -3.59 3.24 1.15
N GLN A 68 -3.21 2.12 1.78
CA GLN A 68 -1.95 1.45 1.51
C GLN A 68 -2.23 0.20 0.68
N THR A 69 -1.59 0.11 -0.49
CA THR A 69 -1.78 -1.07 -1.34
C THR A 69 -0.84 -2.20 -0.94
N GLN A 70 -1.21 -3.42 -1.29
CA GLN A 70 -0.23 -4.49 -1.45
C GLN A 70 0.85 -4.12 -2.48
N PRO A 71 2.02 -4.82 -2.45
CA PRO A 71 3.14 -4.53 -3.34
C PRO A 71 2.77 -4.52 -4.82
N VAL A 72 3.21 -3.47 -5.52
CA VAL A 72 3.02 -3.29 -6.96
C VAL A 72 4.26 -3.76 -7.69
N PHE A 73 4.17 -4.91 -8.38
CA PHE A 73 5.20 -5.38 -9.32
C PHE A 73 4.71 -5.31 -10.78
N ASP A 74 3.39 -5.40 -10.99
CA ASP A 74 2.73 -5.20 -12.27
C ASP A 74 2.13 -3.79 -12.33
N HIS A 75 2.83 -2.88 -13.00
CA HIS A 75 2.43 -1.48 -13.10
C HIS A 75 1.20 -1.29 -14.00
N GLU A 76 1.09 -2.03 -15.10
CA GLU A 76 -0.03 -1.90 -16.04
C GLU A 76 -1.35 -2.29 -15.36
N ARG A 77 -1.36 -3.43 -14.68
CA ARG A 77 -2.56 -3.88 -13.94
C ARG A 77 -2.86 -2.99 -12.74
N PHE A 78 -1.86 -2.32 -12.18
CA PHE A 78 -2.08 -1.28 -11.16
C PHE A 78 -2.79 -0.04 -11.75
N LEU A 79 -2.42 0.39 -12.95
CA LEU A 79 -3.10 1.47 -13.67
C LEU A 79 -4.57 1.14 -13.95
N GLU A 80 -4.89 -0.11 -14.32
CA GLU A 80 -6.28 -0.54 -14.50
C GLU A 80 -7.12 -0.38 -13.21
N TRP A 81 -6.52 -0.64 -12.05
CA TRP A 81 -7.19 -0.45 -10.76
C TRP A 81 -7.38 1.03 -10.43
N LEU A 82 -6.38 1.88 -10.72
CA LEU A 82 -6.51 3.33 -10.57
C LEU A 82 -7.61 3.88 -11.51
N GLU A 83 -7.66 3.45 -12.76
CA GLU A 83 -8.72 3.83 -13.71
C GLU A 83 -10.10 3.37 -13.20
N ALA A 84 -10.18 2.19 -12.62
CA ALA A 84 -11.41 1.70 -12.00
C ALA A 84 -11.84 2.53 -10.77
N LEU A 85 -10.90 3.08 -9.99
CA LEU A 85 -11.19 4.04 -8.92
C LEU A 85 -11.64 5.40 -9.46
N ASP A 86 -11.00 5.87 -10.55
CA ASP A 86 -11.31 7.14 -11.20
C ASP A 86 -12.75 7.14 -11.74
N LYS A 87 -13.13 6.08 -12.45
CA LYS A 87 -14.51 5.86 -12.93
C LYS A 87 -15.57 5.87 -11.82
N ARG A 88 -15.15 5.69 -10.56
CA ARG A 88 -16.01 5.73 -9.36
C ARG A 88 -15.90 7.06 -8.60
N ASN A 89 -15.15 8.03 -9.11
CA ASN A 89 -14.86 9.32 -8.47
C ASN A 89 -14.26 9.15 -7.07
N VAL A 90 -13.30 8.23 -6.92
CA VAL A 90 -12.66 7.92 -5.62
C VAL A 90 -11.27 8.54 -5.48
N LEU A 91 -10.50 8.68 -6.57
CA LEU A 91 -9.09 9.10 -6.50
C LEU A 91 -8.87 10.45 -5.83
N ASP A 92 -9.80 11.40 -5.99
CA ASP A 92 -9.70 12.73 -5.34
C ASP A 92 -10.18 12.75 -3.89
N LYS A 93 -10.69 11.63 -3.36
CA LYS A 93 -11.27 11.53 -2.01
C LYS A 93 -10.34 10.85 -1.00
N VAL A 94 -9.24 10.27 -1.45
CA VAL A 94 -8.36 9.44 -0.62
C VAL A 94 -6.92 9.54 -1.11
N HIS A 95 -5.95 9.54 -0.20
CA HIS A 95 -4.55 9.44 -0.59
C HIS A 95 -4.15 7.98 -0.85
N VAL A 96 -3.65 7.66 -2.03
CA VAL A 96 -3.17 6.31 -2.35
C VAL A 96 -1.66 6.25 -2.15
N LEU A 97 -1.23 5.32 -1.30
CA LEU A 97 0.17 4.96 -1.09
C LEU A 97 0.42 3.59 -1.74
N ALA A 98 1.13 3.60 -2.86
CA ALA A 98 1.47 2.38 -3.59
C ALA A 98 2.49 1.56 -2.80
N GLY A 99 2.22 0.28 -2.59
CA GLY A 99 3.10 -0.62 -1.85
C GLY A 99 4.32 -1.02 -2.69
N LEU A 100 5.48 -1.09 -2.04
CA LEU A 100 6.72 -1.61 -2.61
C LEU A 100 7.36 -2.58 -1.60
N VAL A 101 7.80 -3.75 -2.06
CA VAL A 101 8.65 -4.66 -1.27
C VAL A 101 9.93 -4.93 -2.06
N PRO A 102 11.11 -4.54 -1.54
CA PRO A 102 12.38 -4.91 -2.17
C PRO A 102 12.63 -6.43 -2.02
N LEU A 103 12.98 -7.08 -3.12
CA LEU A 103 13.18 -8.53 -3.17
C LEU A 103 14.60 -8.90 -2.75
N LYS A 104 14.78 -9.50 -1.57
CA LYS A 104 16.11 -9.84 -1.04
C LYS A 104 16.79 -11.05 -1.68
N SER A 105 16.00 -11.94 -2.29
CA SER A 105 16.50 -13.16 -2.94
C SER A 105 15.46 -13.76 -3.89
N ALA A 106 15.90 -14.62 -4.82
CA ALA A 106 15.02 -15.38 -5.70
C ALA A 106 14.01 -16.22 -4.93
N LYS A 107 14.44 -16.86 -3.83
CA LYS A 107 13.56 -17.65 -2.96
C LYS A 107 12.46 -16.79 -2.34
N ALA A 108 12.79 -15.57 -1.91
CA ALA A 108 11.81 -14.65 -1.36
C ALA A 108 10.79 -14.21 -2.43
N ALA A 109 11.25 -13.93 -3.65
CA ALA A 109 10.37 -13.58 -4.77
C ALA A 109 9.40 -14.72 -5.12
N VAL A 110 9.90 -15.96 -5.23
CA VAL A 110 9.07 -17.13 -5.51
C VAL A 110 8.03 -17.37 -4.41
N PHE A 111 8.44 -17.25 -3.14
CA PHE A 111 7.52 -17.36 -1.99
C PHE A 111 6.43 -16.28 -2.06
N MET A 112 6.81 -15.02 -2.28
CA MET A 112 5.83 -13.93 -2.40
C MET A 112 4.83 -14.16 -3.54
N SER A 113 5.30 -14.66 -4.69
CA SER A 113 4.43 -14.92 -5.84
C SER A 113 3.45 -16.08 -5.64
N ARG A 114 3.78 -17.06 -4.77
CA ARG A 114 3.00 -18.30 -4.63
C ARG A 114 2.16 -18.32 -3.36
N ASP A 115 2.72 -17.82 -2.27
CA ASP A 115 2.22 -18.07 -0.92
C ASP A 115 1.59 -16.83 -0.29
N VAL A 116 1.77 -15.62 -0.85
CA VAL A 116 1.20 -14.38 -0.31
C VAL A 116 -0.05 -13.96 -1.10
N PRO A 117 -1.26 -14.08 -0.50
CA PRO A 117 -2.50 -13.76 -1.20
C PRO A 117 -2.61 -12.28 -1.60
N GLY A 118 -2.92 -12.05 -2.88
CA GLY A 118 -3.10 -10.71 -3.43
C GLY A 118 -1.82 -10.05 -3.96
N VAL A 119 -0.67 -10.72 -3.85
CA VAL A 119 0.59 -10.32 -4.49
C VAL A 119 0.73 -11.05 -5.82
N VAL A 120 1.06 -10.29 -6.86
CA VAL A 120 1.39 -10.85 -8.17
C VAL A 120 2.76 -10.34 -8.55
N ILE A 121 3.68 -11.26 -8.85
CA ILE A 121 5.02 -10.94 -9.35
C ILE A 121 5.09 -11.47 -10.78
N PRO A 122 5.29 -10.59 -11.78
CA PRO A 122 5.52 -10.98 -13.16
C PRO A 122 6.63 -12.03 -13.33
N GLU A 123 6.47 -12.94 -14.29
CA GLU A 123 7.42 -14.04 -14.52
C GLU A 123 8.82 -13.54 -14.91
N ASP A 124 8.91 -12.39 -15.60
CA ASP A 124 10.18 -11.77 -15.96
C ASP A 124 10.96 -11.32 -14.71
N ILE A 125 10.29 -10.78 -13.69
CA ILE A 125 10.91 -10.42 -12.41
C ILE A 125 11.41 -11.67 -11.70
N LEU A 126 10.62 -12.75 -11.66
CA LEU A 126 11.03 -14.02 -11.06
C LEU A 126 12.25 -14.61 -11.78
N LYS A 127 12.27 -14.53 -13.11
CA LYS A 127 13.39 -14.98 -13.94
C LYS A 127 14.64 -14.16 -13.66
N ARG A 128 14.55 -12.82 -13.69
CA ARG A 128 15.66 -11.90 -13.37
C ARG A 128 16.27 -12.21 -12.01
N MET A 129 15.44 -12.39 -10.99
CA MET A 129 15.90 -12.73 -9.64
C MET A 129 16.61 -14.09 -9.61
N THR A 130 16.13 -15.08 -10.36
CA THR A 130 16.72 -16.43 -10.40
C THR A 130 18.05 -16.45 -11.17
N GLU A 131 18.15 -15.66 -12.25
CA GLU A 131 19.33 -15.57 -13.12
C GLU A 131 20.43 -14.65 -12.57
N ALA A 132 20.13 -13.83 -11.56
CA ALA A 132 21.09 -12.89 -10.96
C ALA A 132 22.33 -13.59 -10.36
N GLY A 133 22.26 -14.88 -10.02
CA GLY A 133 23.40 -15.66 -9.55
C GLY A 133 23.44 -15.78 -8.04
N ASP A 134 24.54 -15.34 -7.42
CA ASP A 134 24.77 -15.49 -5.98
C ASP A 134 23.91 -14.53 -5.13
N ARG A 135 24.08 -14.60 -3.80
CA ARG A 135 23.27 -13.83 -2.85
C ARG A 135 23.45 -12.31 -3.01
N GLU A 136 24.65 -11.83 -3.31
CA GLU A 136 24.91 -10.40 -3.44
C GLU A 136 24.32 -9.89 -4.73
N ALA A 137 24.52 -10.62 -5.82
CA ALA A 137 23.94 -10.27 -7.12
C ALA A 137 22.40 -10.30 -7.10
N GLN A 138 21.78 -11.24 -6.38
CA GLN A 138 20.32 -11.25 -6.17
C GLN A 138 19.82 -10.04 -5.38
N GLN A 139 20.55 -9.60 -4.35
CA GLN A 139 20.19 -8.40 -3.60
C GLN A 139 20.28 -7.17 -4.50
N GLU A 140 21.34 -7.05 -5.28
CA GLU A 140 21.50 -5.94 -6.22
C GLU A 140 20.39 -5.93 -7.27
N GLU A 141 20.02 -7.10 -7.81
CA GLU A 141 18.90 -7.21 -8.73
C GLU A 141 17.57 -6.78 -8.08
N GLY A 142 17.33 -7.18 -6.84
CA GLY A 142 16.17 -6.75 -6.07
C GLY A 142 16.11 -5.23 -5.85
N VAL A 143 17.26 -4.58 -5.66
CA VAL A 143 17.37 -3.12 -5.59
C VAL A 143 17.03 -2.49 -6.94
N ARG A 144 17.61 -3.01 -8.04
CA ARG A 144 17.30 -2.54 -9.40
C ARG A 144 15.81 -2.59 -9.71
N ILE A 145 15.17 -3.74 -9.46
CA ILE A 145 13.72 -3.92 -9.64
C ILE A 145 12.94 -2.92 -8.78
N ALA A 146 13.34 -2.72 -7.52
CA ALA A 146 12.66 -1.77 -6.63
C ALA A 146 12.78 -0.32 -7.13
N LEU A 147 13.93 0.07 -7.67
CA LEU A 147 14.15 1.40 -8.26
C LEU A 147 13.34 1.60 -9.54
N GLU A 148 13.27 0.60 -10.42
CA GLU A 148 12.43 0.62 -11.63
C GLU A 148 10.94 0.79 -11.28
N VAL A 149 10.48 0.10 -10.23
CA VAL A 149 9.10 0.25 -9.74
C VAL A 149 8.89 1.64 -9.14
N LEU A 150 9.84 2.14 -8.34
CA LEU A 150 9.76 3.48 -7.75
C LEU A 150 9.69 4.59 -8.80
N GLU A 151 10.47 4.46 -9.88
CA GLU A 151 10.44 5.37 -11.03
C GLU A 151 9.05 5.39 -11.68
N LYS A 152 8.51 4.21 -12.02
CA LYS A 152 7.15 4.13 -12.60
C LYS A 152 6.07 4.69 -11.67
N LEU A 153 6.15 4.39 -10.37
CA LEU A 153 5.18 4.87 -9.39
C LEU A 153 5.25 6.39 -9.22
N ARG A 154 6.45 6.99 -9.22
CA ARG A 154 6.61 8.45 -9.10
C ARG A 154 5.81 9.22 -10.13
N ASP A 155 5.82 8.75 -11.38
CA ASP A 155 5.17 9.43 -12.50
C ASP A 155 3.70 9.03 -12.67
N THR A 156 3.16 8.19 -11.79
CA THR A 156 1.78 7.70 -11.87
C THR A 156 0.80 8.72 -11.27
N PRO A 157 -0.15 9.26 -12.05
CA PRO A 157 -1.21 10.10 -11.51
C PRO A 157 -2.14 9.33 -10.57
N GLY A 158 -2.68 10.01 -9.56
CA GLY A 158 -3.65 9.41 -8.63
C GLY A 158 -3.03 8.69 -7.42
N ILE A 159 -1.70 8.68 -7.29
CA ILE A 159 -1.03 8.27 -6.05
C ILE A 159 -0.32 9.46 -5.40
N GLN A 160 -0.19 9.44 -4.07
CA GLN A 160 0.43 10.53 -3.29
C GLN A 160 1.68 10.08 -2.54
N GLY A 161 2.06 8.82 -2.66
CA GLY A 161 3.32 8.33 -2.11
C GLY A 161 3.51 6.83 -2.31
N VAL A 162 4.61 6.35 -1.74
CA VAL A 162 4.99 4.93 -1.76
C VAL A 162 5.15 4.44 -0.33
N HIS A 163 4.61 3.26 -0.04
CA HIS A 163 4.81 2.54 1.21
C HIS A 163 5.85 1.45 1.01
N ILE A 164 7.09 1.70 1.46
CA ILE A 164 8.20 0.75 1.35
C ILE A 164 8.16 -0.22 2.53
N MET A 165 7.89 -1.50 2.24
CA MET A 165 7.81 -2.59 3.19
C MET A 165 9.11 -3.42 3.15
N ALA A 166 10.11 -3.02 3.92
CA ALA A 166 11.43 -3.63 3.94
C ALA A 166 11.52 -4.85 4.88
N ILE A 167 10.74 -5.90 4.59
CA ILE A 167 10.61 -7.11 5.42
C ILE A 167 11.98 -7.76 5.70
N HIS A 168 12.51 -7.62 6.92
CA HIS A 168 13.81 -8.14 7.35
C HIS A 168 15.00 -7.64 6.50
N TRP A 169 14.86 -6.47 5.88
CA TRP A 169 15.91 -5.80 5.10
C TRP A 169 15.84 -4.27 5.23
N GLU A 170 15.55 -3.79 6.42
CA GLU A 170 15.31 -2.38 6.74
C GLU A 170 16.51 -1.48 6.37
N SER A 171 17.72 -2.03 6.40
CA SER A 171 18.95 -1.34 5.99
C SER A 171 18.98 -0.92 4.52
N ILE A 172 18.10 -1.45 3.67
CA ILE A 172 18.05 -1.09 2.25
C ILE A 172 17.29 0.22 1.98
N VAL A 173 16.43 0.63 2.92
CA VAL A 173 15.52 1.78 2.72
C VAL A 173 16.28 3.07 2.44
N PRO A 174 17.35 3.45 3.18
CA PRO A 174 18.09 4.67 2.90
C PRO A 174 18.65 4.72 1.47
N ARG A 175 19.18 3.58 0.98
CA ARG A 175 19.72 3.45 -0.38
C ARG A 175 18.63 3.64 -1.43
N LEU A 176 17.48 2.97 -1.28
CA LEU A 176 16.35 3.12 -2.21
C LEU A 176 15.84 4.56 -2.27
N VAL A 177 15.72 5.23 -1.11
CA VAL A 177 15.26 6.62 -1.03
C VAL A 177 16.25 7.55 -1.71
N GLU A 178 17.54 7.37 -1.49
CA GLU A 178 18.62 8.18 -2.07
C GLU A 178 18.73 7.97 -3.59
N GLU A 179 18.84 6.73 -4.05
CA GLU A 179 19.00 6.42 -5.48
C GLU A 179 17.75 6.71 -6.29
N ALA A 180 16.56 6.55 -5.70
CA ALA A 180 15.34 7.01 -6.36
C ALA A 180 15.30 8.54 -6.42
N GLY A 181 15.99 9.28 -5.56
CA GLY A 181 15.86 10.74 -5.46
C GLY A 181 14.57 11.18 -4.77
N ILE A 182 14.07 10.37 -3.82
CA ILE A 182 12.91 10.73 -3.00
C ILE A 182 13.37 11.76 -1.96
N ALA A 183 12.66 12.90 -1.91
CA ALA A 183 12.98 13.96 -0.97
C ALA A 183 12.93 13.44 0.47
N LYS A 184 14.00 13.71 1.24
CA LYS A 184 14.01 13.42 2.68
C LYS A 184 13.00 14.34 3.35
N PRO A 185 12.12 13.82 4.23
CA PRO A 185 11.15 14.66 4.92
C PRO A 185 11.90 15.69 5.77
N VAL A 186 11.57 16.97 5.57
CA VAL A 186 11.96 18.02 6.49
C VAL A 186 11.03 17.89 7.68
N LEU A 187 11.51 17.29 8.77
CA LEU A 187 10.79 17.26 10.04
C LEU A 187 10.81 18.69 10.60
N SER A 188 9.77 19.49 10.36
CA SER A 188 9.57 20.67 11.19
C SER A 188 9.23 20.19 12.59
N ALA A 189 9.83 20.79 13.62
CA ALA A 189 9.34 20.63 14.98
C ALA A 189 7.82 20.86 14.95
N ALA A 190 7.04 19.94 15.51
CA ALA A 190 5.59 20.04 15.53
C ALA A 190 5.19 21.45 16.00
N ALA A 191 4.21 22.07 15.33
CA ALA A 191 3.60 23.27 15.87
C ALA A 191 3.07 22.93 17.27
N PRO A 192 3.41 23.72 18.31
CA PRO A 192 2.84 23.51 19.63
C PRO A 192 1.31 23.63 19.54
N ASP A 193 0.63 22.75 20.29
CA ASP A 193 -0.83 22.57 20.33
C ASP A 193 -1.65 23.87 20.45
#